data_AF-A0AAN7X9G3-F1
#
_entry.id   AF-A0AAN7X9G3-F1
#
_cell.length_a   1.000
_cell.length_b   1.000
_cell.length_c   1.000
_cell.angle_alpha   90.00
_cell.angle_beta   90.00
_cell.angle_gamma   90.00
#
_symmetry.space_group_name_H-M   'P 1'
#
loop_
_entity.id
_entity.type
_entity.pdbx_description
1 polymer ?
#
loop_
_entity_poly.entity_id
_entity_poly.type
_entity_poly.pdbx_seq_one_letter_code
_entity_poly.pdbx_strand_id
1 'polypeptide(L)'
;MGKWELTMNPVQEWGEEFEDGAVYGITLRREPVPSSPNSPEESPCCAFVQYRTFKVRRLKAATLDLLVNQLLDPGCQEQDYSRIFLSTYRTFISTSTLIELLFHRDNAASDLDNRESYNSPLLAFVQTWLDEYSEDFRDLPLHPALRLLLDHLRISSAVHHNMRSQPNFSSLAGQTEALLKTFQNEEADGKVSSADEELLVMKIQDVRTLWIKGESWSSPLQPLQINSPEWTRLCL
;
A
#
# COMPACT_ATOMS: atom_id res chain seq x y z
N MET A 1 -24.45 -42.38 23.97
CA MET A 1 -25.20 -41.36 23.20
C MET A 1 -24.27 -40.79 22.14
N GLY A 2 -24.65 -40.90 20.86
CA GLY A 2 -23.83 -40.46 19.74
C GLY A 2 -23.68 -38.94 19.70
N LYS A 3 -22.46 -38.46 19.49
CA LYS A 3 -22.16 -37.08 19.12
C LYS A 3 -22.83 -36.78 17.77
N TRP A 4 -24.04 -36.23 17.78
CA TRP A 4 -24.69 -35.66 16.58
C TRP A 4 -24.31 -34.19 16.39
N GLU A 5 -23.04 -33.85 16.63
CA GLU A 5 -22.47 -32.63 16.07
C GLU A 5 -22.43 -32.84 14.56
N LEU A 6 -23.56 -32.55 13.89
CA LEU A 6 -23.58 -32.42 12.43
C LEU A 6 -22.44 -31.47 12.09
N THR A 7 -21.42 -32.06 11.48
CA THR A 7 -20.25 -31.43 10.88
C THR A 7 -20.69 -30.67 9.62
N MET A 8 -21.77 -29.90 9.72
CA MET A 8 -22.22 -29.03 8.65
C MET A 8 -21.38 -27.78 8.71
N ASN A 9 -20.61 -27.54 7.65
CA ASN A 9 -20.00 -26.25 7.41
C ASN A 9 -21.08 -25.17 7.58
N PRO A 10 -20.91 -24.20 8.49
CA PRO A 10 -21.90 -23.15 8.73
C PRO A 10 -22.05 -22.21 7.53
N VAL A 11 -21.17 -22.32 6.51
CA VAL A 11 -21.24 -21.58 5.26
C VAL A 11 -21.49 -22.56 4.11
N GLN A 12 -22.50 -22.23 3.29
CA GLN A 12 -22.85 -22.98 2.10
C GLN A 12 -22.83 -22.06 0.88
N GLU A 13 -22.10 -22.46 -0.17
CA GLU A 13 -22.15 -21.81 -1.49
C GLU A 13 -23.55 -21.95 -2.09
N TRP A 14 -24.17 -20.84 -2.48
CA TRP A 14 -25.53 -20.82 -3.00
C TRP A 14 -25.60 -20.58 -4.51
N GLY A 15 -24.72 -19.73 -5.04
CA GLY A 15 -24.68 -19.42 -6.46
C GLY A 15 -24.12 -18.03 -6.74
N GLU A 16 -24.48 -17.47 -7.89
CA GLU A 16 -24.05 -16.14 -8.34
C GLU A 16 -25.26 -15.24 -8.62
N GLU A 17 -25.10 -13.95 -8.38
CA GLU A 17 -26.06 -12.91 -8.75
C GLU A 17 -25.40 -11.92 -9.71
N PHE A 18 -26.11 -11.60 -10.79
CA PHE A 18 -25.67 -10.69 -11.83
C PHE A 18 -26.47 -9.39 -11.71
N GLU A 19 -25.75 -8.29 -11.56
CA GLU A 19 -26.28 -6.93 -11.58
C GLU A 19 -25.58 -6.16 -12.71
N ASP A 20 -26.09 -4.97 -13.04
CA ASP A 20 -25.52 -4.17 -14.14
C ASP A 20 -24.05 -3.84 -13.85
N GLY A 21 -23.15 -4.46 -14.60
CA GLY A 21 -21.71 -4.32 -14.43
C GLY A 21 -21.09 -5.06 -13.24
N ALA A 22 -21.81 -5.91 -12.49
CA ALA A 22 -21.25 -6.65 -11.35
C ALA A 22 -21.74 -8.09 -11.22
N VAL A 23 -20.87 -8.97 -10.71
CA VAL A 23 -21.16 -10.37 -10.39
C VAL A 23 -20.85 -10.58 -8.92
N TYR A 24 -21.81 -11.12 -8.17
CA TYR A 24 -21.68 -11.41 -6.75
C TYR A 24 -21.74 -12.91 -6.51
N GLY A 25 -20.77 -13.45 -5.76
CA GLY A 25 -20.86 -14.78 -5.17
C GLY A 25 -21.78 -14.75 -3.95
N ILE A 26 -22.71 -15.71 -3.87
CA ILE A 26 -23.68 -15.81 -2.80
C ILE A 26 -23.35 -16.99 -1.91
N THR A 27 -23.22 -16.71 -0.62
CA THR A 27 -23.08 -17.73 0.42
C THR A 27 -24.19 -17.60 1.45
N LEU A 28 -24.69 -18.72 1.95
CA LEU A 28 -25.60 -18.76 3.09
C LEU A 28 -24.80 -19.10 4.34
N ARG A 29 -24.81 -18.19 5.33
CA ARG A 29 -24.17 -18.37 6.62
C ARG A 29 -25.21 -18.64 7.69
N ARG A 30 -25.10 -19.79 8.35
CA ARG A 30 -25.95 -20.19 9.48
C ARG A 30 -25.26 -19.84 10.79
N GLU A 31 -25.94 -19.08 11.64
CA GLU A 31 -25.47 -18.68 12.97
C GLU A 31 -26.50 -19.05 14.03
N PRO A 32 -26.09 -19.52 15.23
CA PRO A 32 -27.01 -19.75 16.32
C PRO A 32 -27.60 -18.41 16.82
N VAL A 33 -28.88 -18.40 17.14
CA VAL A 33 -29.55 -17.26 17.78
C VAL A 33 -29.20 -17.30 19.27
N PRO A 34 -28.65 -16.21 19.86
CA PRO A 34 -28.37 -16.19 21.29
C PRO A 34 -29.68 -16.31 22.08
N SER A 35 -29.74 -17.28 22.98
CA SER A 35 -30.90 -17.50 23.87
C SER A 35 -31.09 -16.27 24.77
N SER A 36 -32.28 -15.66 24.76
CA SER A 36 -32.58 -14.53 25.66
C SER A 36 -32.70 -15.05 27.11
N PRO A 37 -32.08 -14.40 28.11
CA PRO A 37 -32.18 -14.85 29.50
C PRO A 37 -33.54 -14.58 30.18
N ASN A 38 -34.52 -13.99 29.49
CA ASN A 38 -35.76 -13.47 30.09
C ASN A 38 -37.06 -14.17 29.61
N SER A 39 -37.01 -15.39 29.08
CA SER A 39 -38.24 -16.15 28.82
C SER A 39 -38.68 -16.92 30.07
N PRO A 40 -39.84 -16.60 30.68
CA PRO A 40 -40.38 -17.39 31.77
C PRO A 40 -41.10 -18.59 31.16
N GLU A 41 -40.40 -19.72 31.01
CA GLU A 41 -40.97 -21.08 30.92
C GLU A 41 -39.85 -22.06 30.51
N GLU A 42 -39.12 -22.56 31.50
CA GLU A 42 -38.29 -23.75 31.34
C GLU A 42 -39.20 -24.97 31.19
N SER A 43 -39.67 -25.21 29.95
CA SER A 43 -40.28 -26.48 29.57
C SER A 43 -39.18 -27.55 29.41
N PRO A 44 -39.22 -28.66 30.18
CA PRO A 44 -38.09 -29.61 30.29
C PRO A 44 -37.92 -30.54 29.07
N CYS A 45 -38.49 -30.23 27.90
CA CYS A 45 -38.51 -31.13 26.74
C CYS A 45 -38.00 -30.52 25.42
N CYS A 46 -37.43 -29.32 25.41
CA CYS A 46 -37.00 -28.65 24.18
C CYS A 46 -35.59 -28.04 24.29
N ALA A 47 -34.54 -28.86 24.28
CA ALA A 47 -33.16 -28.41 24.07
C ALA A 47 -32.88 -28.14 22.57
N PHE A 48 -33.73 -27.33 21.92
CA PHE A 48 -33.56 -26.97 20.51
C PHE A 48 -32.69 -25.72 20.38
N VAL A 49 -31.65 -25.80 19.55
CA VAL A 49 -30.86 -24.63 19.15
C VAL A 49 -31.54 -23.97 17.96
N GLN A 50 -31.94 -22.71 18.12
CA GLN A 50 -32.46 -21.91 17.01
C GLN A 50 -31.30 -21.35 16.19
N TYR A 51 -31.38 -21.47 14.86
CA TYR A 51 -30.41 -20.89 13.94
C TYR A 51 -31.06 -19.84 13.04
N ARG A 52 -30.32 -18.77 12.76
CA ARG A 52 -30.62 -17.78 11.73
C ARG A 52 -29.69 -18.03 10.53
N THR A 53 -30.22 -17.90 9.33
CA THR A 53 -29.43 -18.02 8.10
C THR A 53 -29.40 -16.67 7.40
N PHE A 54 -28.20 -16.19 7.11
CA PHE A 54 -27.99 -14.94 6.40
C PHE A 54 -27.46 -15.22 5.01
N LYS A 55 -27.98 -14.49 4.05
CA LYS A 55 -27.38 -14.39 2.73
C LYS A 55 -26.24 -13.37 2.79
N VAL A 56 -25.04 -13.80 2.44
CA VAL A 56 -23.84 -12.96 2.33
C VAL A 56 -23.49 -12.86 0.84
N ARG A 57 -23.41 -11.62 0.36
CA ARG A 57 -23.00 -11.28 -1.01
C ARG A 57 -21.53 -10.87 -0.99
N ARG A 58 -20.71 -11.46 -1.84
CA ARG A 58 -19.30 -11.07 -2.04
C ARG A 58 -19.06 -10.69 -3.47
N LEU A 59 -18.30 -9.61 -3.70
CA LEU A 59 -18.04 -9.15 -5.07
C LEU A 59 -17.07 -10.12 -5.75
N LYS A 60 -17.46 -10.66 -6.91
CA LYS A 60 -16.64 -11.61 -7.68
C LYS A 60 -15.99 -10.94 -8.90
N ALA A 61 -16.74 -10.08 -9.58
CA ALA A 61 -16.24 -9.28 -10.70
C ALA A 61 -17.08 -8.00 -10.80
N ALA A 62 -16.49 -6.92 -11.28
CA ALA A 62 -17.24 -5.70 -11.60
C ALA A 62 -16.54 -4.87 -12.67
N THR A 63 -17.26 -3.90 -13.22
CA THR A 63 -16.65 -2.78 -13.94
C THR A 63 -15.74 -1.99 -13.02
N LEU A 64 -14.78 -1.29 -13.62
CA LEU A 64 -13.76 -0.56 -12.86
C LEU A 64 -14.36 0.49 -11.92
N ASP A 65 -15.37 1.24 -12.39
CA ASP A 65 -16.09 2.21 -11.57
C ASP A 65 -16.74 1.57 -10.34
N LEU A 66 -17.34 0.39 -10.48
CA LEU A 66 -17.95 -0.33 -9.37
C LEU A 66 -16.91 -0.86 -8.37
N LEU A 67 -15.74 -1.31 -8.86
CA LEU A 67 -14.64 -1.70 -7.98
C LEU A 67 -14.15 -0.54 -7.12
N VAL A 68 -14.00 0.65 -7.72
CA VAL A 68 -13.59 1.89 -7.03
C VAL A 68 -14.69 2.38 -6.09
N ASN A 69 -15.96 2.27 -6.49
CA ASN A 69 -17.09 2.62 -5.62
C ASN A 69 -17.14 1.74 -4.37
N GLN A 70 -16.93 0.43 -4.53
CA GLN A 70 -16.86 -0.54 -3.42
C GLN A 70 -15.68 -0.24 -2.49
N LEU A 71 -14.55 0.19 -3.05
CA LEU A 71 -13.34 0.50 -2.29
C LEU A 71 -13.55 1.66 -1.32
N LEU A 72 -14.35 2.64 -1.73
CA LEU A 72 -14.62 3.84 -0.97
C LEU A 72 -16.00 3.82 -0.28
N ASP A 73 -16.65 2.65 -0.24
CA ASP A 73 -17.93 2.45 0.44
C ASP A 73 -17.71 2.17 1.94
N PRO A 74 -18.17 3.03 2.86
CA PRO A 74 -18.09 2.75 4.30
C PRO A 74 -18.92 1.53 4.72
N GLY A 75 -19.87 1.09 3.89
CA GLY A 75 -20.68 -0.11 4.09
C GLY A 75 -20.05 -1.40 3.59
N CYS A 76 -18.83 -1.35 3.02
CA CYS A 76 -18.16 -2.53 2.49
C CYS A 76 -17.98 -3.61 3.58
N GLN A 77 -18.54 -4.79 3.33
CA GLN A 77 -18.51 -5.91 4.30
C GLN A 77 -17.17 -6.66 4.31
N GLU A 78 -16.35 -6.46 3.28
CA GLU A 78 -15.09 -7.18 3.08
C GLU A 78 -13.92 -6.36 3.64
N GLN A 79 -13.47 -6.68 4.85
CA GLN A 79 -12.42 -5.93 5.57
C GLN A 79 -11.09 -5.87 4.81
N ASP A 80 -10.76 -6.93 4.07
CA ASP A 80 -9.49 -7.05 3.34
C ASP A 80 -9.56 -6.57 1.89
N TYR A 81 -10.72 -6.08 1.43
CA TYR A 81 -10.94 -5.72 0.03
C TYR A 81 -9.89 -4.72 -0.49
N SER A 82 -9.58 -3.68 0.30
CA SER A 82 -8.56 -2.69 -0.05
C SER A 82 -7.18 -3.29 -0.29
N ARG A 83 -6.77 -4.24 0.56
CA ARG A 83 -5.45 -4.89 0.49
C ARG A 83 -5.39 -5.87 -0.69
N ILE A 84 -6.47 -6.62 -0.92
CA ILE A 84 -6.60 -7.52 -2.06
C ILE A 84 -6.56 -6.72 -3.38
N PHE A 85 -7.25 -5.60 -3.42
CA PHE A 85 -7.26 -4.69 -4.58
C PHE A 85 -5.86 -4.14 -4.83
N LEU A 86 -5.20 -3.56 -3.81
CA LEU A 86 -3.83 -3.03 -3.93
C LEU A 86 -2.82 -4.10 -4.37
N SER A 87 -2.99 -5.35 -3.94
CA SER A 87 -2.10 -6.45 -4.33
C SER A 87 -2.22 -6.85 -5.82
N THR A 88 -3.29 -6.46 -6.52
CA THR A 88 -3.61 -7.01 -7.85
C THR A 88 -3.99 -5.99 -8.93
N TYR A 89 -4.30 -4.74 -8.56
CA TYR A 89 -4.86 -3.77 -9.51
C TYR A 89 -3.97 -3.50 -10.73
N ARG A 90 -2.65 -3.56 -10.57
CA ARG A 90 -1.68 -3.33 -11.66
C ARG A 90 -1.81 -4.30 -12.84
N THR A 91 -2.54 -5.39 -12.66
CA THR A 91 -2.86 -6.34 -13.74
C THR A 91 -3.92 -5.81 -14.70
N PHE A 92 -4.73 -4.81 -14.29
CA PHE A 92 -5.86 -4.30 -15.08
C PHE A 92 -5.98 -2.77 -15.12
N ILE A 93 -5.24 -2.01 -14.30
CA ILE A 93 -5.24 -0.54 -14.31
C ILE A 93 -3.87 0.02 -13.90
N SER A 94 -3.50 1.17 -14.47
CA SER A 94 -2.29 1.91 -14.07
C SER A 94 -2.48 2.66 -12.75
N THR A 95 -1.38 2.87 -12.00
CA THR A 95 -1.34 3.65 -10.76
C THR A 95 -1.93 5.05 -10.95
N SER A 96 -1.56 5.74 -12.03
CA SER A 96 -2.08 7.08 -12.34
C SER A 96 -3.58 7.10 -12.59
N THR A 97 -4.09 6.16 -13.39
CA THR A 97 -5.54 6.07 -13.67
C THR A 97 -6.32 5.74 -12.39
N LEU A 98 -5.78 4.88 -11.52
CA LEU A 98 -6.42 4.58 -10.24
C LEU A 98 -6.52 5.83 -9.35
N ILE A 99 -5.46 6.64 -9.27
CA ILE A 99 -5.48 7.92 -8.54
C ILE A 99 -6.59 8.81 -9.08
N GLU A 100 -6.67 9.00 -10.40
CA GLU A 100 -7.70 9.85 -11.00
C GLU A 100 -9.13 9.38 -10.66
N LEU A 101 -9.40 8.07 -10.75
CA LEU A 101 -10.71 7.52 -10.42
C LEU A 101 -11.07 7.69 -8.94
N LEU A 102 -10.11 7.49 -8.04
CA LEU A 102 -10.30 7.65 -6.60
C LEU A 102 -10.72 9.09 -6.23
N PHE A 103 -9.98 10.09 -6.72
CA PHE A 103 -10.28 11.49 -6.44
C PHE A 103 -11.51 11.99 -7.20
N HIS A 104 -11.78 11.48 -8.41
CA HIS A 104 -13.02 11.78 -9.13
C HIS A 104 -14.26 11.33 -8.33
N ARG A 105 -14.22 10.09 -7.81
CA ARG A 105 -15.29 9.53 -6.99
C ARG A 105 -15.47 10.30 -5.69
N ASP A 106 -14.38 10.60 -4.98
CA ASP A 106 -14.44 11.33 -3.70
C ASP A 106 -15.05 12.73 -3.86
N ASN A 107 -14.66 13.45 -4.91
CA ASN A 107 -15.25 14.75 -5.25
C ASN A 107 -16.76 14.64 -5.53
N ALA A 108 -17.19 13.66 -6.33
CA ALA A 108 -18.60 13.44 -6.62
C ALA A 108 -19.43 13.07 -5.38
N ALA A 109 -18.83 12.37 -4.41
CA ALA A 109 -19.49 12.06 -3.14
C ALA A 109 -19.59 13.29 -2.22
N SER A 110 -18.59 14.18 -2.26
CA SER A 110 -18.56 15.40 -1.43
C SER A 110 -19.63 16.43 -1.83
N ASP A 111 -20.02 16.48 -3.11
CA ASP A 111 -21.08 17.38 -3.60
C ASP A 111 -22.48 16.98 -3.09
N LEU A 112 -22.66 15.71 -2.71
CA LEU A 112 -23.96 15.14 -2.33
C LEU A 112 -24.19 15.08 -0.82
N ASP A 113 -23.13 15.06 -0.02
CA ASP A 113 -23.21 14.75 1.40
C ASP A 113 -22.51 15.84 2.23
N ASN A 114 -23.30 16.60 3.00
CA ASN A 114 -22.83 17.58 3.99
C ASN A 114 -22.23 16.86 5.20
N ARG A 115 -21.19 16.05 4.97
CA ARG A 115 -20.60 15.18 5.99
C ARG A 115 -19.58 15.93 6.81
N GLU A 116 -20.00 16.22 8.05
CA GLU A 116 -19.10 16.40 9.17
C GLU A 116 -18.23 15.15 9.34
N SER A 117 -17.05 15.23 8.71
CA SER A 117 -15.75 14.74 9.16
C SER A 117 -15.78 13.71 10.29
N TYR A 118 -15.47 12.44 10.03
CA TYR A 118 -14.64 11.67 10.98
C TYR A 118 -13.75 10.60 10.33
N ASN A 119 -14.10 10.01 9.17
CA ASN A 119 -13.23 9.06 8.47
C ASN A 119 -13.54 9.05 6.96
N SER A 120 -12.65 9.58 6.13
CA SER A 120 -12.75 9.40 4.68
C SER A 120 -12.16 8.03 4.30
N PRO A 121 -12.93 7.12 3.69
CA PRO A 121 -12.41 5.85 3.18
C PRO A 121 -11.26 6.08 2.18
N LEU A 122 -11.29 7.17 1.42
CA LEU A 122 -10.20 7.55 0.51
C LEU A 122 -8.90 7.76 1.28
N LEU A 123 -8.93 8.54 2.35
CA LEU A 123 -7.73 8.86 3.11
C LEU A 123 -7.15 7.62 3.79
N ALA A 124 -8.01 6.73 4.33
CA ALA A 124 -7.57 5.46 4.90
C ALA A 124 -6.97 4.52 3.82
N PHE A 125 -7.56 4.51 2.62
CA PHE A 125 -7.04 3.74 1.49
C PHE A 125 -5.68 4.26 1.03
N VAL A 126 -5.55 5.58 0.81
CA VAL A 126 -4.30 6.22 0.40
C VAL A 126 -3.20 6.03 1.46
N GLN A 127 -3.54 6.14 2.75
CA GLN A 127 -2.60 5.85 3.82
C GLN A 127 -2.06 4.42 3.73
N THR A 128 -2.94 3.43 3.57
CA THR A 128 -2.54 2.02 3.41
C THR A 128 -1.67 1.83 2.15
N TRP A 129 -2.00 2.51 1.06
CA TRP A 129 -1.22 2.46 -0.18
C TRP A 129 0.20 3.00 0.02
N LEU A 130 0.36 4.15 0.68
CA LEU A 130 1.66 4.76 0.96
C LEU A 130 2.48 3.94 1.98
N ASP A 131 1.83 3.36 3.00
CA ASP A 131 2.51 2.64 4.07
C ASP A 131 3.00 1.26 3.61
N GLU A 132 2.18 0.54 2.83
CA GLU A 132 2.42 -0.89 2.55
C GLU A 132 2.74 -1.19 1.09
N TYR A 133 2.36 -0.32 0.16
CA TYR A 133 2.48 -0.55 -1.29
C TYR A 133 3.18 0.64 -1.98
N SER A 134 4.10 1.31 -1.29
CA SER A 134 4.85 2.48 -1.79
C SER A 134 5.64 2.20 -3.08
N GLU A 135 6.01 0.95 -3.30
CA GLU A 135 6.73 0.48 -4.49
C GLU A 135 5.97 0.74 -5.79
N ASP A 136 4.64 0.84 -5.74
CA ASP A 136 3.81 1.14 -6.90
C ASP A 136 4.00 2.55 -7.48
N PHE A 137 4.66 3.42 -6.72
CA PHE A 137 4.93 4.79 -7.10
C PHE A 137 6.35 5.00 -7.63
N ARG A 138 7.16 3.94 -7.76
CA ARG A 138 8.56 4.01 -8.21
C ARG A 138 8.73 4.15 -9.73
N ASP A 139 7.68 4.43 -10.47
CA ASP A 139 7.75 4.60 -11.92
C ASP A 139 8.74 5.71 -12.31
N LEU A 140 9.67 5.39 -13.21
CA LEU A 140 10.65 6.33 -13.76
C LEU A 140 10.21 6.85 -15.13
N PRO A 141 10.63 8.07 -15.53
CA PRO A 141 11.41 9.04 -14.77
C PRO A 141 10.52 9.89 -13.86
N LEU A 142 11.05 10.33 -12.72
CA LEU A 142 10.46 11.37 -11.86
C LEU A 142 9.17 11.00 -11.09
N HIS A 143 8.77 9.74 -11.01
CA HIS A 143 7.61 9.28 -10.22
C HIS A 143 6.30 10.00 -10.55
N PRO A 144 5.82 9.91 -11.81
CA PRO A 144 4.65 10.66 -12.27
C PRO A 144 3.40 10.35 -11.43
N ALA A 145 3.17 9.09 -11.07
CA ALA A 145 2.03 8.70 -10.23
C ALA A 145 2.13 9.29 -8.81
N LEU A 146 3.33 9.31 -8.21
CA LEU A 146 3.53 9.89 -6.87
C LEU A 146 3.28 11.39 -6.85
N ARG A 147 3.72 12.09 -7.90
CA ARG A 147 3.48 13.53 -8.07
C ARG A 147 2.01 13.84 -8.30
N LEU A 148 1.34 13.04 -9.13
CA LEU A 148 -0.10 13.16 -9.36
C LEU A 148 -0.88 13.01 -8.04
N LEU A 149 -0.54 11.99 -7.24
CA LEU A 149 -1.13 11.81 -5.90
C LEU A 149 -0.89 13.04 -5.01
N LEU A 150 0.35 13.55 -4.98
CA LEU A 150 0.71 14.74 -4.20
C LEU A 150 -0.09 15.97 -4.61
N ASP A 151 -0.28 16.18 -5.92
CA ASP A 151 -1.04 17.32 -6.44
C ASP A 151 -2.52 17.23 -6.03
N HIS A 152 -3.14 16.05 -6.18
CA HIS A 152 -4.51 15.82 -5.72
C HIS A 152 -4.67 16.04 -4.21
N LEU A 153 -3.74 15.56 -3.39
CA LEU A 153 -3.76 15.76 -1.94
C LEU A 153 -3.60 17.25 -1.57
N ARG A 154 -2.73 17.99 -2.26
CA ARG A 154 -2.53 19.43 -2.03
C ARG A 154 -3.76 20.24 -2.41
N ILE A 155 -4.36 19.96 -3.56
CA ILE A 155 -5.60 20.61 -4.00
C ILE A 155 -6.71 20.35 -2.98
N SER A 156 -6.91 19.08 -2.61
CA SER A 156 -7.94 18.68 -1.64
C SER A 156 -7.70 19.29 -0.25
N SER A 157 -6.44 19.41 0.18
CA SER A 157 -6.08 20.07 1.44
C SER A 157 -6.43 21.56 1.45
N ALA A 158 -6.34 22.25 0.31
CA ALA A 158 -6.71 23.66 0.21
C ALA A 158 -8.24 23.84 0.30
N VAL A 159 -9.00 22.91 -0.28
CA VAL A 159 -10.46 22.89 -0.21
C VAL A 159 -10.95 22.53 1.20
N HIS A 160 -10.37 21.51 1.82
CA HIS A 160 -10.81 20.94 3.10
C HIS A 160 -9.91 21.32 4.29
N HIS A 161 -9.49 22.58 4.38
CA HIS A 161 -8.55 23.08 5.40
C HIS A 161 -8.99 22.90 6.87
N ASN A 162 -10.26 22.59 7.12
CA ASN A 162 -10.82 22.45 8.48
C ASN A 162 -10.85 21.00 9.00
N MET A 163 -10.37 20.00 8.23
CA MET A 163 -10.31 18.61 8.68
C MET A 163 -9.29 18.40 9.81
N ARG A 164 -9.77 18.20 11.03
CA ARG A 164 -8.94 17.88 12.21
C ARG A 164 -8.78 16.38 12.49
N SER A 165 -9.48 15.51 11.76
CA SER A 165 -9.30 14.06 11.82
C SER A 165 -7.95 13.64 11.22
N GLN A 166 -7.42 12.49 11.64
CA GLN A 166 -6.26 11.84 11.02
C GLN A 166 -6.67 10.46 10.49
N PRO A 167 -6.22 10.06 9.29
CA PRO A 167 -5.45 10.85 8.32
C PRO A 167 -6.25 12.03 7.74
N ASN A 168 -5.57 13.10 7.32
CA ASN A 168 -6.13 14.20 6.54
C ASN A 168 -5.28 14.47 5.28
N PHE A 169 -5.82 15.26 4.35
CA PHE A 169 -5.13 15.56 3.10
C PHE A 169 -3.74 16.19 3.29
N SER A 170 -3.58 17.08 4.27
CA SER A 170 -2.29 17.73 4.55
C SER A 170 -1.25 16.77 5.12
N SER A 171 -1.65 15.85 6.02
CA SER A 171 -0.72 14.86 6.56
C SER A 171 -0.26 13.87 5.51
N LEU A 172 -1.18 13.36 4.67
CA LEU A 172 -0.83 12.48 3.56
C LEU A 172 0.00 13.19 2.48
N ALA A 173 -0.26 14.48 2.20
CA ALA A 173 0.58 15.25 1.28
C ALA A 173 2.03 15.36 1.80
N GLY A 174 2.20 15.60 3.11
CA GLY A 174 3.52 15.61 3.74
C GLY A 174 4.23 14.25 3.66
N GLN A 175 3.49 13.16 3.91
CA GLN A 175 4.02 11.79 3.77
C GLN A 175 4.44 11.48 2.33
N THR A 176 3.60 11.83 1.35
CA THR A 176 3.85 11.62 -0.08
C THR A 176 5.09 12.41 -0.54
N GLU A 177 5.26 13.65 -0.06
CA GLU A 177 6.43 14.47 -0.37
C GLU A 177 7.71 13.92 0.26
N ALA A 178 7.65 13.39 1.49
CA ALA A 178 8.77 12.72 2.11
C ALA A 178 9.20 11.48 1.29
N LEU A 179 8.23 10.67 0.87
CA LEU A 179 8.46 9.49 0.03
C LEU A 179 9.06 9.85 -1.35
N LEU A 180 8.59 10.95 -1.94
CA LEU A 180 9.14 11.44 -3.22
C LEU A 180 10.62 11.83 -3.08
N LYS A 181 11.00 12.46 -1.95
CA LYS A 181 12.40 12.82 -1.67
C LYS A 181 13.26 11.58 -1.41
N THR A 182 12.74 10.57 -0.73
CA THR A 182 13.51 9.32 -0.50
C THR A 182 13.86 8.65 -1.81
N PHE A 183 12.90 8.52 -2.74
CA PHE A 183 13.19 7.90 -4.04
C PHE A 183 14.19 8.71 -4.87
N GLN A 184 14.08 10.04 -4.90
CA GLN A 184 15.03 10.90 -5.60
C GLN A 184 16.46 10.83 -5.02
N ASN A 185 16.58 10.70 -3.70
CA ASN A 185 17.88 10.56 -3.04
C ASN A 185 18.52 9.20 -3.35
N GLU A 186 17.73 8.12 -3.35
CA GLU A 186 18.19 6.76 -3.73
C GLU A 186 18.71 6.73 -5.18
N GLU A 187 18.04 7.42 -6.11
CA GLU A 187 18.48 7.55 -7.50
C GLU A 187 19.78 8.36 -7.65
N ALA A 188 19.92 9.43 -6.88
CA ALA A 188 21.13 10.25 -6.91
C ALA A 188 22.35 9.46 -6.41
N ASP A 189 22.19 8.68 -5.34
CA ASP A 189 23.26 7.86 -4.75
C ASP A 189 23.67 6.70 -5.68
N GLY A 190 22.68 6.04 -6.31
CA GLY A 190 22.94 4.99 -7.31
C GLY A 190 23.69 5.53 -8.55
N LYS A 191 23.42 6.78 -8.94
CA LYS A 191 24.10 7.41 -10.09
C LYS A 191 25.54 7.84 -9.77
N VAL A 192 25.83 8.25 -8.53
CA VAL A 192 27.19 8.57 -8.07
C VAL A 192 28.04 7.30 -8.02
N SER A 193 27.52 6.21 -7.42
CA SER A 193 28.24 4.94 -7.36
C SER A 193 28.54 4.37 -8.75
N SER A 194 27.60 4.43 -9.69
CA SER A 194 27.82 3.98 -11.07
C SER A 194 28.89 4.80 -11.80
N ALA A 195 28.95 6.11 -11.58
CA ALA A 195 29.93 6.99 -12.23
C ALA A 195 31.35 6.80 -11.65
N ASP A 196 31.46 6.55 -10.34
CA ASP A 196 32.73 6.25 -9.69
C ASP A 196 33.30 4.89 -10.14
N GLU A 197 32.44 3.88 -10.32
CA GLU A 197 32.84 2.59 -10.89
C GLU A 197 33.29 2.71 -12.35
N GLU A 198 32.59 3.48 -13.19
CA GLU A 198 33.04 3.76 -14.56
C GLU A 198 34.40 4.48 -14.59
N LEU A 199 34.62 5.43 -13.67
CA LEU A 199 35.90 6.13 -13.52
C LEU A 199 37.03 5.19 -13.06
N LEU A 200 36.74 4.25 -12.14
CA LEU A 200 37.69 3.24 -11.69
C LEU A 200 38.04 2.25 -12.81
N VAL A 201 37.04 1.77 -13.57
CA VAL A 201 37.26 0.90 -14.73
C VAL A 201 38.14 1.60 -15.77
N MET A 202 37.89 2.88 -16.03
CA MET A 202 38.68 3.67 -16.97
C MET A 202 40.12 3.86 -16.48
N LYS A 203 40.34 4.15 -15.19
CA LYS A 203 41.68 4.22 -14.57
C LYS A 203 42.43 2.88 -14.62
N ILE A 204 41.75 1.76 -14.38
CA ILE A 204 42.35 0.42 -14.44
C ILE A 204 42.79 0.08 -15.87
N GLN A 205 41.99 0.44 -16.87
CA GLN A 205 42.36 0.27 -18.28
C GLN A 205 43.57 1.14 -18.66
N ASP A 206 43.64 2.37 -18.14
CA ASP A 206 44.76 3.29 -18.38
C ASP A 206 46.07 2.78 -17.75
N VAL A 207 46.03 2.29 -16.51
CA VAL A 207 47.19 1.64 -15.86
C VAL A 207 47.63 0.39 -16.63
N ARG A 208 46.68 -0.41 -17.11
CA ARG A 208 46.98 -1.62 -17.89
C ARG A 208 47.63 -1.29 -19.23
N THR A 209 47.22 -0.22 -19.90
CA THR A 209 47.83 0.22 -21.17
C THR A 209 49.21 0.85 -20.97
N LEU A 210 49.43 1.57 -19.87
CA LEU A 210 50.75 2.10 -19.48
C LEU A 210 51.75 1.00 -19.12
N TRP A 211 51.30 -0.06 -18.44
CA TRP A 211 52.15 -1.22 -18.13
C TRP A 211 52.58 -1.97 -19.41
N ILE A 212 51.70 -2.09 -20.40
CA ILE A 212 52.03 -2.67 -21.72
C ILE A 212 53.04 -1.82 -22.49
N LYS A 213 53.04 -0.49 -22.30
CA LYS A 213 53.99 0.44 -22.93
C LYS A 213 55.34 0.56 -22.22
N GLY A 214 55.51 -0.04 -21.04
CA GLY A 214 56.79 -0.05 -20.32
C GLY A 214 57.21 1.31 -19.75
N GLU A 215 56.26 2.19 -19.44
CA GLU A 215 56.54 3.51 -18.86
C GLU A 215 56.39 3.46 -17.32
N SER A 216 57.45 3.88 -16.61
CA SER A 216 57.50 3.89 -15.14
C SER A 216 56.60 4.97 -14.54
N TRP A 217 55.63 4.59 -13.70
CA TRP A 217 54.75 5.51 -12.97
C TRP A 217 55.56 6.39 -12.00
N SER A 218 55.38 7.71 -12.05
CA SER A 218 55.82 8.65 -11.01
C SER A 218 54.58 9.19 -10.28
N SER A 219 54.32 8.71 -9.07
CA SER A 219 53.21 9.20 -8.24
C SER A 219 53.44 10.65 -7.77
N PRO A 220 52.43 11.53 -7.80
CA PRO A 220 52.50 12.86 -7.21
C PRO A 220 51.95 12.83 -5.78
N LEU A 221 52.70 12.25 -4.84
CA LEU A 221 52.50 12.49 -3.42
C LEU A 221 53.85 12.91 -2.83
N GLN A 222 53.90 14.13 -2.30
CA GLN A 222 55.08 14.67 -1.63
C GLN A 222 55.48 13.76 -0.46
N PRO A 223 56.78 13.51 -0.23
CA PRO A 223 57.22 12.77 0.92
C PRO A 223 56.99 13.62 2.18
N LEU A 224 56.16 13.11 3.10
CA LEU A 224 56.12 13.59 4.48
C LEU A 224 57.52 13.43 5.08
N GLN A 225 58.21 14.55 5.32
CA GLN A 225 59.40 14.57 6.16
C GLN A 225 59.00 14.22 7.60
N ILE A 226 59.17 12.96 7.97
CA ILE A 226 59.09 12.53 9.37
C ILE A 226 60.42 12.87 10.02
N ASN A 227 60.47 14.02 10.68
CA ASN A 227 61.48 14.33 11.70
C ASN A 227 60.90 13.96 13.07
N SER A 228 61.26 12.80 13.61
CA SER A 228 61.31 12.58 15.06
C SER A 228 62.14 11.33 15.39
N PRO A 229 63.16 11.43 16.27
CA PRO A 229 63.99 10.30 16.69
C PRO A 229 63.52 9.76 18.05
N GLU A 230 62.40 9.05 18.11
CA GLU A 230 62.07 8.15 19.22
C GLU A 230 61.30 6.95 18.66
N TRP A 231 61.34 5.80 19.36
CA TRP A 231 60.89 4.46 18.93
C TRP A 231 61.95 3.58 18.24
N THR A 232 63.15 3.52 18.82
CA THR A 232 63.84 2.22 18.89
C THR A 232 63.26 1.44 20.08
N ARG A 233 62.91 0.17 19.85
CA ARG A 233 62.38 -0.86 20.76
C ARG A 233 60.85 -0.98 20.80
N LEU A 234 60.35 -1.99 20.09
CA LEU A 234 59.57 -3.11 20.66
C LEU A 234 59.29 -4.13 19.54
N CYS A 235 60.16 -5.13 19.43
CA CYS A 235 59.89 -6.46 18.85
C CYS A 235 61.08 -7.38 19.22
N LEU A 236 61.04 -7.87 20.46
CA LEU A 236 61.45 -9.23 20.81
C LEU A 236 60.20 -9.91 21.35
#